data_AF-A0A7K7X4A5-F1
#
_entry.id   AF-A0A7K7X4A5-F1
#
_cell.length_a   1.000
_cell.length_b   1.000
_cell.length_c   1.000
_cell.angle_alpha   90.00
_cell.angle_beta   90.00
_cell.angle_gamma   90.00
#
_symmetry.space_group_name_H-M   'P 1'
#
loop_
_entity.id
_entity.type
_entity.pdbx_description
1 polymer ?
#
loop_
_entity_poly.entity_id
_entity_poly.type
_entity_poly.pdbx_seq_one_letter_code
_entity_poly.pdbx_strand_id
1 'polypeptide(L)' 'SDYQQLSYNLNVNLCQGGPLKSRTLMKDSYTPDVFQKATIDPRHWHGRTINELGRWFEKYFLAINVQKAMKEKYG' A
#
# COMPACT_ATOMS: atom_id res chain seq x y z
N SER A 1 8.88 25.07 -41.05
CA SER A 1 10.35 25.13 -40.87
C SER A 1 10.79 23.85 -40.18
N ASP A 2 11.87 23.22 -40.61
CA ASP A 2 12.39 21.94 -40.06
C ASP A 2 12.59 21.99 -38.54
N TYR A 3 12.85 23.18 -37.99
CA TYR A 3 12.98 23.41 -36.55
C TYR A 3 11.71 23.08 -35.76
N GLN A 4 10.52 23.31 -36.34
CA GLN A 4 9.23 23.01 -35.70
C GLN A 4 8.95 21.50 -35.70
N GLN A 5 9.39 20.78 -36.72
CA GLN A 5 9.27 19.32 -36.75
C GLN A 5 10.24 18.66 -35.77
N LEU A 6 11.46 19.18 -35.67
CA LEU A 6 12.44 18.72 -34.69
C LEU A 6 11.97 18.97 -33.25
N SER A 7 11.45 20.17 -32.96
CA SER A 7 10.95 20.49 -31.62
C SER A 7 9.71 19.66 -31.25
N TYR A 8 8.82 19.39 -32.20
CA TYR A 8 7.67 18.52 -31.99
C TYR A 8 8.09 17.10 -31.56
N ASN A 9 9.01 16.48 -32.31
CA ASN A 9 9.49 15.13 -32.00
C ASN A 9 10.24 15.06 -30.66
N LEU A 10 11.00 16.09 -30.30
CA LEU A 10 11.68 16.16 -29.00
C LEU A 10 10.68 16.30 -27.85
N ASN A 11 9.69 17.18 -27.98
CA ASN A 11 8.71 17.43 -26.94
C ASN A 11 7.77 16.23 -26.67
N VAL A 12 7.39 15.49 -27.71
CA VAL A 12 6.55 14.28 -27.57
C VAL A 12 7.31 13.14 -26.87
N ASN A 13 8.62 13.02 -27.11
CA ASN A 13 9.45 12.01 -26.45
C ASN A 13 9.81 12.38 -25.00
N LEU A 14 10.05 13.66 -24.72
CA LEU A 14 10.34 14.13 -23.35
C LEU A 14 9.12 14.07 -22.44
N CYS A 15 7.93 14.37 -22.97
CA CYS A 15 6.69 14.41 -22.20
C CYS A 15 5.70 13.41 -22.79
N GLN A 16 5.89 12.11 -22.52
CA GLN A 16 5.04 11.01 -23.02
C GLN A 16 3.59 11.03 -22.47
N GLY A 17 3.19 12.11 -21.80
CA GLY A 17 1.91 12.23 -21.09
C GLY A 17 1.87 11.38 -19.82
N GLY A 18 0.80 11.55 -19.05
CA GLY A 18 0.48 10.66 -17.95
C GLY A 18 -0.02 9.30 -18.47
N PRO A 19 0.12 8.22 -17.69
CA PRO A 19 -0.31 6.90 -18.13
C PRO A 19 -1.82 6.87 -18.44
N LEU A 20 -2.20 6.30 -19.60
CA LEU A 20 -3.59 6.16 -20.07
C LEU A 20 -4.50 5.41 -19.08
N LYS A 21 -3.89 4.57 -18.23
CA LYS A 21 -4.55 3.90 -17.12
C LYS A 21 -3.74 4.18 -15.87
N SER A 22 -4.41 4.65 -14.81
CA SER A 22 -3.78 4.71 -13.50
C SER A 22 -3.39 3.30 -13.07
N ARG A 23 -2.09 3.03 -13.07
CA ARG A 23 -1.47 1.79 -12.64
C ARG A 23 -0.35 2.13 -11.69
N THR A 24 -0.10 1.22 -10.75
CA THR A 24 1.02 1.38 -9.84
C THR A 24 2.31 1.07 -10.58
N LEU A 25 3.40 1.74 -10.21
CA LEU A 25 4.73 1.48 -10.77
C LEU A 25 5.08 -0.01 -10.74
N MET A 26 4.72 -0.70 -9.66
CA MET A 26 4.86 -2.16 -9.53
C MET A 26 4.12 -2.91 -10.65
N LYS A 27 2.86 -2.56 -10.94
CA LYS A 27 2.04 -3.22 -11.97
C LYS A 27 2.59 -3.02 -13.37
N ASP A 28 3.25 -1.90 -13.62
CA ASP A 28 3.84 -1.60 -14.92
C ASP A 28 5.26 -2.16 -15.08
N SER A 29 5.98 -2.36 -13.98
CA SER A 29 7.38 -2.82 -14.00
C SER A 29 7.54 -4.34 -13.98
N TYR A 30 6.62 -5.07 -13.32
CA TYR A 30 6.76 -6.51 -13.13
C TYR A 30 5.92 -7.32 -14.11
N THR A 31 6.40 -8.53 -14.40
CA THR A 31 5.68 -9.52 -15.22
C THR A 31 4.48 -10.11 -14.47
N PRO A 32 3.42 -10.54 -15.19
CA PRO A 32 2.20 -11.09 -14.59
C PRO A 32 2.42 -12.25 -13.60
N ASP A 33 3.47 -13.06 -13.80
CA ASP A 33 3.80 -14.21 -12.96
C ASP A 33 4.27 -13.81 -11.56
N VAL A 34 4.90 -12.63 -11.41
CA VAL A 34 5.31 -12.10 -10.10
C VAL A 34 4.10 -11.87 -9.21
N PHE A 35 2.98 -11.38 -9.76
CA PHE A 35 1.75 -11.18 -9.00
C PHE A 35 1.10 -12.50 -8.58
N GLN A 36 1.16 -13.51 -9.44
CA GLN A 36 0.64 -14.85 -9.12
C GLN A 36 1.44 -15.49 -7.99
N LYS A 37 2.77 -15.38 -8.03
CA LYS A 37 3.66 -15.86 -6.96
C LYS A 37 3.55 -15.05 -5.66
N ALA A 38 3.31 -13.74 -5.77
CA ALA A 38 3.12 -12.84 -4.63
C ALA A 38 1.70 -12.94 -4.02
N THR A 39 0.81 -13.77 -4.58
CA THR A 39 -0.51 -14.00 -4.01
C THR A 39 -0.33 -14.75 -2.69
N ILE A 40 -0.60 -14.05 -1.59
CA ILE A 40 -0.52 -14.60 -0.24
C ILE A 40 -1.69 -15.56 -0.05
N ASP A 41 -1.40 -16.84 0.21
CA ASP A 41 -2.42 -17.81 0.60
C ASP A 41 -2.87 -17.54 2.05
N PRO A 42 -4.14 -17.15 2.29
CA PRO A 42 -4.64 -16.88 3.62
C PRO A 42 -4.57 -18.08 4.57
N ARG A 43 -4.57 -19.31 4.03
CA ARG A 43 -4.54 -20.56 4.83
C ARG A 43 -3.12 -20.96 5.25
N HIS A 44 -2.11 -20.50 4.52
CA HIS A 44 -0.69 -20.83 4.77
C HIS A 44 0.13 -19.59 5.16
N TRP A 45 -0.53 -18.47 5.47
CA TRP A 45 0.13 -17.27 5.98
C TRP A 45 0.50 -17.44 7.46
N HIS A 46 1.80 -17.42 7.76
CA HIS A 46 2.33 -17.56 9.12
C HIS A 46 2.60 -16.21 9.82
N GLY A 47 2.37 -15.08 9.14
CA GLY A 47 2.55 -13.74 9.71
C GLY A 47 1.32 -13.26 10.47
N ARG A 48 1.44 -12.14 11.20
CA ARG A 48 0.26 -11.51 11.82
C ARG A 48 -0.66 -10.93 10.76
N THR A 49 -1.94 -11.22 10.87
CA THR A 49 -2.98 -10.62 10.01
C THR A 49 -3.43 -9.28 10.58
N ILE A 50 -4.00 -8.42 9.71
CA ILE A 50 -4.58 -7.15 10.15
C ILE A 50 -5.70 -7.34 11.20
N ASN A 51 -6.41 -8.46 11.12
CA ASN A 51 -7.45 -8.83 12.09
C ASN A 51 -6.87 -9.10 13.48
N GLU A 52 -5.72 -9.77 13.55
CA GLU A 52 -5.03 -10.00 14.81
C GLU A 52 -4.48 -8.71 15.40
N LEU A 53 -4.01 -7.79 14.56
CA LEU A 53 -3.61 -6.45 15.00
C LEU A 53 -4.81 -5.69 15.61
N GLY A 54 -5.98 -5.76 14.97
CA GLY A 54 -7.22 -5.17 15.49
C GLY A 54 -7.62 -5.74 16.86
N ARG A 55 -7.66 -7.08 16.99
CA ARG A 55 -7.96 -7.74 18.27
C ARG A 55 -6.94 -7.40 19.36
N TRP A 56 -5.66 -7.26 19.00
CA TRP A 56 -4.64 -6.82 19.94
C TRP A 56 -4.91 -5.40 20.43
N PHE A 57 -5.27 -4.49 19.53
CA PHE A 57 -5.57 -3.10 19.86
C PHE A 57 -6.79 -2.98 20.78
N GLU A 58 -7.85 -3.75 20.53
CA GLU A 58 -9.03 -3.82 21.41
C GLU A 58 -8.65 -4.24 22.84
N LYS A 59 -7.85 -5.31 22.97
CA LYS A 59 -7.37 -5.77 24.28
C LYS A 59 -6.51 -4.72 24.98
N TYR A 60 -5.65 -4.04 24.23
CA TYR A 60 -4.80 -2.99 24.75
C TYR A 60 -5.62 -1.81 25.30
N PHE A 61 -6.63 -1.37 24.55
CA PHE A 61 -7.52 -0.29 24.98
C PHE A 61 -8.31 -0.67 26.24
N LEU A 62 -8.80 -1.91 26.31
CA LEU A 62 -9.46 -2.44 27.50
C LEU A 62 -8.52 -2.44 28.73
N ALA A 63 -7.26 -2.86 28.55
CA ALA A 63 -6.28 -2.87 29.64
C ALA A 63 -6.02 -1.46 30.19
N ILE A 64 -5.89 -0.46 29.31
CA ILE A 64 -5.75 0.95 29.72
C ILE A 64 -6.97 1.41 30.54
N ASN A 65 -8.18 1.09 30.07
CA ASN A 65 -9.41 1.49 30.75
C ASN A 65 -9.51 0.87 32.15
N VAL A 66 -9.16 -0.40 32.29
CA VAL A 66 -9.13 -1.09 33.59
C VAL A 66 -8.10 -0.47 34.52
N GLN A 67 -6.89 -0.18 34.02
CA GLN A 67 -5.85 0.51 34.80
C GLN A 67 -6.31 1.88 35.30
N LYS A 68 -6.97 2.65 34.43
CA LYS A 68 -7.54 3.96 34.77
C LYS A 68 -8.60 3.83 35.87
N ALA A 69 -9.56 2.92 35.71
CA ALA A 69 -10.62 2.69 36.69
C ALA A 69 -10.07 2.21 38.06
N MET A 70 -9.03 1.37 38.07
CA MET A 70 -8.36 0.96 39.31
C MET A 70 -7.69 2.16 40.00
N LYS A 71 -7.02 3.01 39.23
CA LYS A 71 -6.39 4.22 39.78
C LYS A 71 -7.42 5.18 40.37
N GLU A 72 -8.57 5.35 39.74
CA GLU A 72 -9.65 6.20 40.26
C GLU A 72 -10.30 5.65 41.53
N LYS A 73 -10.37 4.32 41.67
CA LYS A 73 -11.02 3.68 42.82
C LYS A 73 -10.11 3.52 44.05
N TYR A 74 -8.82 3.30 43.84
CA TYR A 74 -7.86 2.93 44.90
C TYR A 74 -6.70 3.92 45.08
N GLY A 75 -6.59 4.94 44.23
CA GLY A 75 -5.56 5.97 44.27
C GLY A 75 -6.07 7.33 44.70
#